data_AF-A0A7Y4JZP3-F1
#
_entry.id   AF-A0A7Y4JZP3-F1
#
_cell.length_a   1.000
_cell.length_b   1.000
_cell.length_c   1.000
_cell.angle_alpha   90.00
_cell.angle_beta   90.00
_cell.angle_gamma   90.00
#
_symmetry.space_group_name_H-M   'P 1'
#
loop_
_entity.id
_entity.type
_entity.pdbx_description
1 polymer ?
#
loop_
_entity_poly.entity_id
_entity_poly.type
_entity_poly.pdbx_seq_one_letter_code
_entity_poly.pdbx_strand_id
1 'polypeptide(L)'
;MTLESPSFRRAVAVFAALLWTACAGSRPVPAAPEPKEPAVRRVDSGRTHWVLRPSEAYDALCLLNLLRGDAFYTRFYPAEFQRFSALLEAPEHAALAHLTERMAKQGGKMVGPFLTLVFSVTEARTVEDLAATVADDAAWGRMRADFLATSYGKEDGFAEVEAVREDLGVLLAFLKRVEFPRIWRAEYLPTVEQAIAGLAAKVAPYDVVGWDEQVLGRDLQVAALNAHVLKFAKPHGIRVTGWNFLTDATYPAAVTVKTAVHELLHPPFTREGVLDAKLKALEADPYFQRLVREHDPAFGYTTARGLTEEDCAEAIDVHVSEREGLLRKRDGSPLTGAEFFRDHDDGMHVLAFVLYEELKRAGPSRKGTYESFLLGLFEQGVLKPGELERRFRASPGHYPVKALGEAAR
;
A
#
# COMPACT_ATOMS: atom_id res chain seq x y z
N MET A 1 45.38 12.02 48.61
CA MET A 1 45.39 10.55 48.74
C MET A 1 45.51 9.97 47.34
N THR A 2 46.63 9.31 47.10
CA THR A 2 47.01 8.55 45.92
C THR A 2 46.19 7.27 45.75
N LEU A 3 46.24 6.72 44.53
CA LEU A 3 46.07 5.33 44.05
C LEU A 3 45.08 5.30 42.87
N GLU A 4 45.53 5.52 41.62
CA GLU A 4 46.07 4.50 40.70
C GLU A 4 45.39 3.13 40.80
N SER A 5 44.63 2.75 39.75
CA SER A 5 44.28 1.36 39.47
C SER A 5 44.57 1.01 37.99
N PRO A 6 45.01 -0.23 37.70
CA PRO A 6 45.75 -0.58 36.48
C PRO A 6 44.88 -1.30 35.44
N SER A 7 43.65 -0.85 35.22
CA SER A 7 42.71 -1.45 34.26
C SER A 7 42.50 -0.63 32.99
N PHE A 8 43.04 0.58 32.89
CA PHE A 8 42.80 1.46 31.74
C PHE A 8 43.80 1.33 30.58
N ARG A 9 44.90 0.59 30.77
CA ARG A 9 45.97 0.44 29.75
C ARG A 9 45.95 -0.85 28.94
N ARG A 10 44.97 -1.74 29.14
CA ARG A 10 44.75 -2.93 28.28
C ARG A 10 43.58 -2.79 27.28
N ALA A 11 42.77 -1.74 27.37
CA ALA A 11 41.67 -1.51 26.44
C ALA A 11 42.08 -0.73 25.17
N VAL A 12 43.25 -0.08 25.16
CA VAL A 12 43.69 0.78 24.04
C VAL A 12 44.65 0.07 23.06
N ALA A 13 45.14 -1.13 23.39
CA ALA A 13 46.04 -1.91 22.52
C ALA A 13 45.34 -2.99 21.67
N VAL A 14 44.05 -3.28 21.90
CA VAL A 14 43.27 -4.21 21.07
C VAL A 14 42.49 -3.48 19.96
N PHE A 15 42.29 -2.17 20.08
CA PHE A 15 41.61 -1.36 19.06
C PHE A 15 42.52 -0.87 17.92
N ALA A 16 43.84 -0.99 18.04
CA ALA A 16 44.79 -0.58 16.99
C ALA A 16 45.27 -1.75 16.08
N ALA A 17 44.86 -2.99 16.35
CA ALA A 17 45.24 -4.17 15.56
C ALA A 17 44.10 -4.74 14.68
N LEU A 18 42.91 -4.14 14.70
CA LEU A 18 41.78 -4.49 13.81
C LEU A 18 41.50 -3.45 12.72
N LEU A 19 42.35 -2.42 12.61
CA LEU A 19 42.23 -1.35 11.61
C LEU A 19 43.23 -1.46 10.46
N TRP A 20 43.97 -2.57 10.35
CA TRP A 20 45.02 -2.76 9.33
C TRP A 20 44.89 -4.08 8.54
N THR A 21 43.66 -4.51 8.24
CA THR A 21 43.37 -5.58 7.26
C THR A 21 42.08 -5.33 6.46
N ALA A 22 41.83 -4.07 6.09
CA ALA A 22 40.82 -3.72 5.09
C ALA A 22 41.45 -2.98 3.90
N CYS A 23 42.61 -3.45 3.44
CA CYS A 23 42.91 -3.33 2.02
C CYS A 23 41.92 -4.26 1.32
N ALA A 24 40.85 -3.65 0.82
CA ALA A 24 39.81 -4.28 0.03
C ALA A 24 40.45 -4.98 -1.18
N GLY A 25 40.78 -6.26 -1.02
CA GLY A 25 40.67 -7.20 -2.11
C GLY A 25 39.20 -7.18 -2.50
N SER A 26 38.88 -6.53 -3.61
CA SER A 26 37.64 -6.68 -4.33
C SER A 26 37.48 -8.17 -4.63
N ARG A 27 36.82 -8.89 -3.71
CA ARG A 27 36.38 -10.25 -3.97
C ARG A 27 35.51 -10.16 -5.22
N PRO A 28 35.83 -10.89 -6.30
CA PRO A 28 34.96 -10.94 -7.45
C PRO A 28 33.59 -11.41 -6.95
N VAL A 29 32.56 -10.61 -7.23
CA VAL A 29 31.17 -11.04 -7.06
C VAL A 29 31.06 -12.32 -7.89
N PRO A 30 30.63 -13.45 -7.29
CA PRO A 30 30.49 -14.69 -8.03
C PRO A 30 29.66 -14.43 -9.29
N ALA A 31 30.08 -15.04 -10.40
CA ALA A 31 29.37 -14.94 -11.68
C ALA A 31 27.88 -15.21 -11.42
N ALA A 32 27.03 -14.32 -11.93
CA ALA A 32 25.59 -14.44 -11.73
C ALA A 32 25.14 -15.82 -12.23
N PRO A 33 24.35 -16.57 -11.44
CA PRO A 33 23.72 -17.79 -11.95
C PRO A 33 22.93 -17.46 -13.22
N GLU A 34 22.82 -18.43 -14.12
CA GLU A 34 21.98 -18.29 -15.33
C GLU A 34 20.59 -17.76 -14.95
N PRO A 35 19.98 -16.88 -15.77
CA PRO A 35 18.71 -16.24 -15.45
C PRO A 35 17.61 -17.28 -15.31
N LYS A 36 17.34 -17.67 -14.06
CA LYS A 36 16.19 -18.48 -13.69
C LYS A 36 14.98 -17.55 -13.60
N GLU A 37 13.89 -17.93 -14.24
CA GLU A 37 12.63 -17.19 -14.08
C GLU A 37 12.22 -17.13 -12.61
N PRO A 38 11.74 -15.97 -12.12
CA PRO A 38 11.33 -15.84 -10.73
C PRO A 38 10.23 -16.83 -10.35
N ALA A 39 10.34 -17.42 -9.17
CA ALA A 39 9.42 -18.46 -8.70
C ALA A 39 8.02 -17.90 -8.43
N VAL A 40 7.01 -18.55 -9.03
CA VAL A 40 5.59 -18.29 -8.77
C VAL A 40 5.01 -19.42 -7.91
N ARG A 41 4.28 -19.07 -6.85
CA ARG A 41 3.54 -20.04 -6.02
C ARG A 41 2.06 -19.85 -6.21
N ARG A 42 1.34 -20.96 -6.37
CA ARG A 42 -0.12 -20.99 -6.48
C ARG A 42 -0.70 -21.80 -5.34
N VAL A 43 -1.75 -21.30 -4.72
CA VAL A 43 -2.41 -21.91 -3.57
C VAL A 43 -3.90 -21.65 -3.66
N ASP A 44 -4.71 -22.68 -3.48
CA ASP A 44 -6.16 -22.56 -3.54
C ASP A 44 -6.78 -22.63 -2.14
N SER A 45 -7.81 -21.82 -1.91
CA SER A 45 -8.60 -21.79 -0.69
C SER A 45 -10.04 -21.37 -1.00
N GLY A 46 -10.96 -22.34 -1.08
CA GLY A 46 -12.36 -22.05 -1.42
C GLY A 46 -12.49 -21.35 -2.79
N ARG A 47 -12.99 -20.12 -2.81
CA ARG A 47 -13.09 -19.25 -4.00
C ARG A 47 -11.78 -18.54 -4.35
N THR A 48 -10.82 -18.52 -3.44
CA THR A 48 -9.58 -17.77 -3.59
C THR A 48 -8.50 -18.61 -4.23
N HIS A 49 -8.07 -18.20 -5.42
CA HIS A 49 -6.92 -18.77 -6.14
C HIS A 49 -5.72 -17.83 -6.01
N TRP A 50 -4.90 -18.01 -4.98
CA TRP A 50 -3.73 -17.18 -4.71
C TRP A 50 -2.62 -17.42 -5.72
N VAL A 51 -2.01 -16.35 -6.22
CA VAL A 51 -0.79 -16.38 -7.02
C VAL A 51 0.23 -15.42 -6.43
N LEU A 52 1.20 -15.97 -5.70
CA LEU A 52 2.28 -15.22 -5.07
C LEU A 52 3.49 -15.17 -6.00
N ARG A 53 3.99 -13.97 -6.28
CA ARG A 53 5.11 -13.78 -7.21
C ARG A 53 5.96 -12.56 -6.84
N PRO A 54 7.26 -12.55 -7.17
CA PRO A 54 8.08 -11.34 -7.08
C PRO A 54 7.82 -10.41 -8.28
N SER A 55 8.30 -9.17 -8.25
CA SER A 55 8.29 -8.25 -9.40
C SER A 55 9.45 -7.25 -9.35
N GLU A 56 10.36 -7.34 -10.31
CA GLU A 56 11.48 -6.39 -10.45
C GLU A 56 10.96 -5.00 -10.83
N ALA A 57 10.02 -4.92 -11.77
CA ALA A 57 9.41 -3.65 -12.18
C ALA A 57 8.75 -2.90 -11.01
N TYR A 58 7.97 -3.60 -10.16
CA TYR A 58 7.33 -2.92 -9.03
C TYR A 58 8.33 -2.54 -7.94
N ASP A 59 9.35 -3.36 -7.66
CA ASP A 59 10.44 -2.96 -6.75
C ASP A 59 11.21 -1.74 -7.27
N ALA A 60 11.43 -1.64 -8.59
CA ALA A 60 12.06 -0.48 -9.22
C ALA A 60 11.23 0.80 -9.02
N LEU A 61 9.92 0.76 -9.29
CA LEU A 61 9.02 1.91 -9.12
C LEU A 61 8.92 2.33 -7.65
N CYS A 62 8.87 1.38 -6.72
CA CYS A 62 8.89 1.66 -5.29
C CYS A 62 10.23 2.25 -4.81
N LEU A 63 11.36 1.81 -5.38
CA LEU A 63 12.68 2.38 -5.09
C LEU A 63 12.75 3.85 -5.51
N LEU A 64 12.13 4.26 -6.62
CA LEU A 64 12.07 5.68 -7.02
C LEU A 64 11.41 6.54 -5.94
N ASN A 65 10.37 6.04 -5.28
CA ASN A 65 9.73 6.73 -4.16
C ASN A 65 10.67 6.87 -2.95
N LEU A 66 11.45 5.84 -2.63
CA LEU A 66 12.46 5.87 -1.58
C LEU A 66 13.56 6.91 -1.88
N LEU A 67 13.99 7.01 -3.14
CA LEU A 67 15.07 7.91 -3.56
C LEU A 67 14.72 9.40 -3.48
N ARG A 68 13.44 9.76 -3.34
CA ARG A 68 13.02 11.15 -3.06
C ARG A 68 13.51 11.66 -1.70
N GLY A 69 13.94 10.76 -0.81
CA GLY A 69 14.50 11.14 0.49
C GLY A 69 13.49 11.53 1.56
N ASP A 70 12.21 11.23 1.33
CA ASP A 70 11.15 11.47 2.31
C ASP A 70 11.38 10.62 3.58
N ALA A 71 11.47 11.29 4.73
CA ALA A 71 11.74 10.69 6.04
C ALA A 71 10.72 9.60 6.41
N PHE A 72 9.48 9.71 5.92
CA PHE A 72 8.45 8.70 6.13
C PHE A 72 8.84 7.34 5.53
N TYR A 73 9.52 7.33 4.38
CA TYR A 73 9.92 6.12 3.67
C TYR A 73 11.34 5.68 4.02
N THR A 74 12.29 6.62 4.11
CA THR A 74 13.71 6.29 4.34
C THR A 74 13.95 5.58 5.67
N ARG A 75 13.11 5.80 6.68
CA ARG A 75 13.17 5.07 7.96
C ARG A 75 12.98 3.55 7.82
N PHE A 76 12.30 3.08 6.78
CA PHE A 76 12.08 1.64 6.55
C PHE A 76 13.24 0.97 5.82
N TYR A 77 13.99 1.74 5.03
CA TYR A 77 15.07 1.26 4.17
C TYR A 77 16.31 2.16 4.22
N PRO A 78 16.87 2.44 5.42
CA PRO A 78 17.93 3.44 5.55
C PRO A 78 19.21 3.04 4.82
N ALA A 79 19.54 1.75 4.80
CA ALA A 79 20.72 1.23 4.12
C ALA A 79 20.59 1.32 2.60
N GLU A 80 19.44 0.92 2.05
CA GLU A 80 19.17 0.99 0.62
C GLU A 80 19.07 2.45 0.15
N PHE A 81 18.43 3.33 0.93
CA PHE A 81 18.42 4.75 0.63
C PHE A 81 19.85 5.31 0.57
N GLN A 82 20.68 5.07 1.58
CA GLN A 82 22.09 5.52 1.58
C GLN A 82 22.88 4.98 0.39
N ARG A 83 22.71 3.68 0.08
CA ARG A 83 23.40 3.01 -1.03
C ARG A 83 23.08 3.66 -2.37
N PHE A 84 21.79 3.80 -2.70
CA PHE A 84 21.38 4.25 -4.04
C PHE A 84 21.39 5.76 -4.18
N SER A 85 21.05 6.52 -3.13
CA SER A 85 21.09 8.00 -3.18
C SER A 85 22.50 8.54 -3.39
N ALA A 86 23.53 7.86 -2.87
CA ALA A 86 24.93 8.24 -3.07
C ALA A 86 25.40 8.12 -4.53
N LEU A 87 24.62 7.46 -5.40
CA LEU A 87 24.94 7.24 -6.81
C LEU A 87 24.17 8.16 -7.77
N LEU A 88 23.26 8.98 -7.23
CA LEU A 88 22.50 9.96 -8.00
C LEU A 88 23.45 11.05 -8.50
N GLU A 89 23.27 11.46 -9.75
CA GLU A 89 23.97 12.61 -10.32
C GLU A 89 22.96 13.76 -10.49
N ALA A 90 23.43 14.90 -11.00
CA ALA A 90 22.61 16.09 -11.13
C ALA A 90 21.32 15.88 -11.96
N PRO A 91 21.34 15.13 -13.09
CA PRO A 91 20.13 14.86 -13.85
C PRO A 91 19.08 14.06 -13.06
N GLU A 92 19.48 13.04 -12.30
CA GLU A 92 18.55 12.24 -11.51
C GLU A 92 17.98 13.04 -10.34
N HIS A 93 18.78 13.90 -9.71
CA HIS A 93 18.27 14.80 -8.68
C HIS A 93 17.21 15.75 -9.22
N ALA A 94 17.43 16.32 -10.41
CA ALA A 94 16.46 17.19 -11.06
C ALA A 94 15.16 16.42 -11.42
N ALA A 95 15.30 15.22 -11.99
CA ALA A 95 14.18 14.35 -12.34
C ALA A 95 13.34 13.94 -11.11
N LEU A 96 13.98 13.55 -10.01
CA LEU A 96 13.29 13.22 -8.74
C LEU A 96 12.57 14.44 -8.15
N ALA A 97 13.18 15.63 -8.23
CA ALA A 97 12.57 16.86 -7.75
C ALA A 97 11.33 17.23 -8.57
N HIS A 98 11.40 17.16 -9.90
CA HIS A 98 10.26 17.44 -10.76
C HIS A 98 9.14 16.41 -10.58
N LEU A 99 9.47 15.11 -10.53
CA LEU A 99 8.52 14.04 -10.21
C LEU A 99 7.79 14.32 -8.88
N THR A 100 8.54 14.74 -7.85
CA THR A 100 7.97 15.09 -6.54
C THR A 100 7.03 16.28 -6.63
N GLU A 101 7.41 17.34 -7.33
CA GLU A 101 6.59 18.53 -7.54
C GLU A 101 5.27 18.21 -8.25
N ARG A 102 5.33 17.44 -9.34
CA ARG A 102 4.13 17.06 -10.11
C ARG A 102 3.18 16.19 -9.31
N MET A 103 3.70 15.21 -8.56
CA MET A 103 2.83 14.38 -7.72
C MET A 103 2.21 15.14 -6.54
N ALA A 104 2.89 16.15 -6.00
CA ALA A 104 2.29 17.02 -4.98
C ALA A 104 1.05 17.77 -5.50
N LYS A 105 1.01 18.12 -6.80
CA LYS A 105 -0.14 18.79 -7.43
C LYS A 105 -1.38 17.87 -7.55
N GLN A 106 -1.22 16.55 -7.41
CA GLN A 106 -2.33 15.59 -7.44
C GLN A 106 -3.05 15.42 -6.10
N GLY A 107 -3.14 16.49 -5.30
CA GLY A 107 -3.75 16.40 -3.97
C GLY A 107 -2.95 15.50 -3.02
N GLY A 108 -1.61 15.47 -3.17
CA GLY A 108 -0.71 14.75 -2.27
C GLY A 108 -0.54 13.26 -2.54
N LYS A 109 -0.89 12.75 -3.74
CA LYS A 109 -0.70 11.33 -4.06
C LYS A 109 0.74 10.86 -3.83
N MET A 110 0.86 9.65 -3.30
CA MET A 110 2.14 8.99 -3.05
C MET A 110 2.75 8.50 -4.37
N VAL A 111 3.99 8.92 -4.67
CA VAL A 111 4.66 8.63 -5.96
C VAL A 111 4.73 7.13 -6.24
N GLY A 112 5.22 6.32 -5.30
CA GLY A 112 5.41 4.88 -5.51
C GLY A 112 4.10 4.13 -5.81
N PRO A 113 3.10 4.19 -4.92
CA PRO A 113 1.77 3.63 -5.15
C PRO A 113 1.13 4.11 -6.46
N PHE A 114 1.26 5.40 -6.78
CA PHE A 114 0.67 5.93 -8.00
C PHE A 114 1.38 5.45 -9.27
N LEU A 115 2.71 5.45 -9.30
CA LEU A 115 3.46 4.92 -10.46
C LEU A 115 3.20 3.43 -10.68
N THR A 116 3.19 2.63 -9.61
CA THR A 116 2.88 1.20 -9.73
C THR A 116 1.48 0.96 -10.26
N LEU A 117 0.48 1.74 -9.85
CA LEU A 117 -0.88 1.68 -10.39
C LEU A 117 -0.95 2.09 -11.88
N VAL A 118 -0.22 3.11 -12.29
CA VAL A 118 -0.22 3.55 -13.70
C VAL A 118 0.47 2.53 -14.60
N PHE A 119 1.61 1.99 -14.17
CA PHE A 119 2.33 0.98 -14.95
C PHE A 119 1.70 -0.42 -14.88
N SER A 120 0.74 -0.68 -13.98
CA SER A 120 0.13 -2.01 -13.88
C SER A 120 -0.81 -2.38 -15.01
N VAL A 121 -1.18 -1.42 -15.87
CA VAL A 121 -1.91 -1.72 -17.13
C VAL A 121 -0.96 -2.18 -18.24
N THR A 122 0.34 -2.19 -17.99
CA THR A 122 1.36 -2.67 -18.91
C THR A 122 1.78 -4.10 -18.57
N GLU A 123 2.42 -4.78 -19.51
CA GLU A 123 3.02 -6.10 -19.28
C GLU A 123 4.47 -6.01 -18.76
N ALA A 124 4.91 -4.86 -18.24
CA ALA A 124 6.28 -4.65 -17.81
C ALA A 124 6.65 -5.52 -16.60
N ARG A 125 7.75 -6.28 -16.72
CA ARG A 125 8.25 -7.18 -15.66
C ARG A 125 9.60 -6.75 -15.13
N THR A 126 10.39 -6.03 -15.92
CA THR A 126 11.75 -5.58 -15.59
C THR A 126 11.92 -4.07 -15.72
N VAL A 127 13.05 -3.54 -15.25
CA VAL A 127 13.44 -2.15 -15.52
C VAL A 127 13.56 -1.89 -17.03
N GLU A 128 14.01 -2.87 -17.81
CA GLU A 128 14.09 -2.75 -19.26
C GLU A 128 12.71 -2.59 -19.91
N ASP A 129 11.71 -3.34 -19.46
CA ASP A 129 10.34 -3.24 -20.00
C ASP A 129 9.69 -1.89 -19.65
N LEU A 130 9.92 -1.41 -18.42
CA LEU A 130 9.51 -0.07 -18.00
C LEU A 130 10.15 0.99 -18.90
N ALA A 131 11.47 0.91 -19.11
CA ALA A 131 12.21 1.87 -19.94
C ALA A 131 11.74 1.83 -21.40
N ALA A 132 11.44 0.64 -21.94
CA ALA A 132 10.89 0.48 -23.28
C ALA A 132 9.51 1.15 -23.40
N THR A 133 8.66 1.00 -22.38
CA THR A 133 7.34 1.66 -22.34
C THR A 133 7.46 3.19 -22.34
N VAL A 134 8.39 3.74 -21.54
CA VAL A 134 8.62 5.18 -21.48
C VAL A 134 9.18 5.73 -22.80
N ALA A 135 10.10 5.00 -23.44
CA ALA A 135 10.79 5.47 -24.64
C ALA A 135 9.93 5.39 -25.92
N ASP A 136 8.95 4.49 -25.99
CA ASP A 136 8.13 4.26 -27.18
C ASP A 136 6.78 4.99 -27.11
N ASP A 137 6.54 5.93 -28.04
CA ASP A 137 5.31 6.72 -28.08
C ASP A 137 4.04 5.87 -28.23
N ALA A 138 4.12 4.77 -28.98
CA ALA A 138 2.98 3.90 -29.18
C ALA A 138 2.65 3.09 -27.91
N ALA A 139 3.67 2.59 -27.19
CA ALA A 139 3.52 1.91 -25.92
C ALA A 139 3.00 2.86 -24.84
N TRP A 140 3.55 4.07 -24.75
CA TRP A 140 3.08 5.11 -23.84
C TRP A 140 1.62 5.49 -24.11
N GLY A 141 1.26 5.70 -25.39
CA GLY A 141 -0.12 5.98 -25.79
C GLY A 141 -1.10 4.86 -25.46
N ARG A 142 -0.69 3.58 -25.58
CA ARG A 142 -1.50 2.43 -25.13
C ARG A 142 -1.65 2.43 -23.61
N MET A 143 -0.56 2.60 -22.85
CA MET A 143 -0.63 2.69 -21.39
C MET A 143 -1.60 3.78 -20.93
N ARG A 144 -1.59 4.94 -21.58
CA ARG A 144 -2.56 6.01 -21.33
C ARG A 144 -4.00 5.55 -21.56
N ALA A 145 -4.29 4.99 -22.73
CA ALA A 145 -5.64 4.54 -23.07
C ALA A 145 -6.13 3.47 -22.09
N ASP A 146 -5.29 2.49 -21.78
CA ASP A 146 -5.63 1.38 -20.88
C ASP A 146 -5.82 1.87 -19.45
N PHE A 147 -4.98 2.78 -18.95
CA PHE A 147 -5.15 3.38 -17.62
C PHE A 147 -6.45 4.18 -17.50
N LEU A 148 -6.78 5.00 -18.51
CA LEU A 148 -8.01 5.79 -18.54
C LEU A 148 -9.28 4.92 -18.66
N ALA A 149 -9.17 3.69 -19.16
CA ALA A 149 -10.27 2.73 -19.20
C ALA A 149 -10.52 2.06 -17.83
N THR A 150 -9.62 2.21 -16.86
CA THR A 150 -9.81 1.65 -15.50
C THR A 150 -10.72 2.53 -14.63
N SER A 151 -11.22 1.97 -13.54
CA SER A 151 -11.96 2.74 -12.51
C SER A 151 -11.10 3.81 -11.82
N TYR A 152 -9.77 3.74 -11.92
CA TYR A 152 -8.83 4.69 -11.35
C TYR A 152 -8.44 5.80 -12.34
N GLY A 153 -8.70 5.56 -13.63
CA GLY A 153 -8.32 6.42 -14.72
C GLY A 153 -8.98 7.79 -14.63
N LYS A 154 -8.16 8.84 -14.49
CA LYS A 154 -8.59 10.23 -14.64
C LYS A 154 -7.62 10.95 -15.57
N GLU A 155 -8.16 11.80 -16.43
CA GLU A 155 -7.39 12.56 -17.42
C GLU A 155 -6.30 13.41 -16.74
N ASP A 156 -6.70 14.24 -15.75
CA ASP A 156 -5.76 15.02 -14.93
C ASP A 156 -4.77 14.13 -14.16
N GLY A 157 -5.19 12.90 -13.84
CA GLY A 157 -4.36 11.87 -13.23
C GLY A 157 -3.18 11.51 -14.13
N PHE A 158 -3.45 11.18 -15.39
CA PHE A 158 -2.43 10.78 -16.34
C PHE A 158 -1.60 11.96 -16.86
N ALA A 159 -2.19 13.15 -16.99
CA ALA A 159 -1.48 14.35 -17.47
C ALA A 159 -0.24 14.69 -16.63
N GLU A 160 -0.26 14.43 -15.32
CA GLU A 160 0.91 14.63 -14.46
C GLU A 160 2.00 13.58 -14.67
N VAL A 161 1.64 12.35 -15.06
CA VAL A 161 2.60 11.30 -15.44
C VAL A 161 3.21 11.64 -16.80
N GLU A 162 2.40 12.12 -17.73
CA GLU A 162 2.86 12.63 -19.03
C GLU A 162 3.90 13.73 -18.86
N ALA A 163 3.65 14.68 -17.95
CA ALA A 163 4.56 15.80 -17.68
C ALA A 163 5.95 15.38 -17.18
N VAL A 164 6.09 14.17 -16.65
CA VAL A 164 7.35 13.62 -16.10
C VAL A 164 7.85 12.42 -16.89
N ARG A 165 7.33 12.18 -18.10
CA ARG A 165 7.72 11.04 -18.95
C ARG A 165 9.24 11.02 -19.19
N GLU A 166 9.82 12.16 -19.56
CA GLU A 166 11.27 12.27 -19.80
C GLU A 166 12.07 12.02 -18.52
N ASP A 167 11.61 12.54 -17.38
CA ASP A 167 12.23 12.31 -16.06
C ASP A 167 12.21 10.82 -15.69
N LEU A 168 11.10 10.12 -15.94
CA LEU A 168 11.02 8.66 -15.76
C LEU A 168 12.06 7.95 -16.62
N GLY A 169 12.32 8.43 -17.85
CA GLY A 169 13.39 7.93 -18.70
C GLY A 169 14.77 8.09 -18.07
N VAL A 170 15.07 9.26 -17.49
CA VAL A 170 16.31 9.52 -16.75
C VAL A 170 16.46 8.57 -15.55
N LEU A 171 15.40 8.42 -14.77
CA LEU A 171 15.41 7.58 -13.57
C LEU A 171 15.54 6.09 -13.87
N LEU A 172 14.90 5.60 -14.93
CA LEU A 172 15.04 4.21 -15.37
C LEU A 172 16.43 3.94 -15.97
N ALA A 173 17.00 4.92 -16.69
CA ALA A 173 18.39 4.84 -17.16
C ALA A 173 19.38 4.80 -15.98
N PHE A 174 19.11 5.57 -14.91
CA PHE A 174 19.87 5.47 -13.65
C PHE A 174 19.82 4.07 -13.03
N LEU A 175 18.62 3.48 -12.90
CA LEU A 175 18.48 2.13 -12.33
C LEU A 175 19.28 1.08 -13.14
N LYS A 176 19.33 1.22 -14.46
CA LYS A 176 20.20 0.39 -15.32
C LYS A 176 21.68 0.68 -15.06
N ARG A 177 22.10 1.96 -15.02
CA ARG A 177 23.49 2.38 -14.79
C ARG A 177 24.05 1.85 -13.47
N VAL A 178 23.24 1.83 -12.41
CA VAL A 178 23.65 1.30 -11.10
C VAL A 178 23.46 -0.21 -10.96
N GLU A 179 23.18 -0.91 -12.06
CA GLU A 179 23.02 -2.35 -12.13
C GLU A 179 21.90 -2.87 -11.20
N PHE A 180 20.82 -2.10 -11.02
CA PHE A 180 19.70 -2.50 -10.16
C PHE A 180 19.12 -3.86 -10.54
N PRO A 181 18.87 -4.22 -11.82
CA PRO A 181 18.37 -5.56 -12.18
C PRO A 181 19.29 -6.68 -11.69
N ARG A 182 20.61 -6.50 -11.81
CA ARG A 182 21.60 -7.49 -11.35
C ARG A 182 21.61 -7.57 -9.81
N ILE A 183 21.56 -6.43 -9.12
CA ILE A 183 21.48 -6.35 -7.66
C ILE A 183 20.20 -7.02 -7.17
N TRP A 184 19.05 -6.71 -7.76
CA TRP A 184 17.75 -7.26 -7.39
C TRP A 184 17.76 -8.78 -7.50
N ARG A 185 18.23 -9.34 -8.62
CA ARG A 185 18.32 -10.80 -8.81
C ARG A 185 19.27 -11.47 -7.82
N ALA A 186 20.42 -10.86 -7.55
CA ALA A 186 21.45 -11.47 -6.70
C ALA A 186 21.17 -11.32 -5.20
N GLU A 187 20.62 -10.19 -4.77
CA GLU A 187 20.53 -9.80 -3.36
C GLU A 187 19.10 -9.82 -2.82
N TYR A 188 18.08 -9.45 -3.61
CA TYR A 188 16.71 -9.26 -3.11
C TYR A 188 15.79 -10.42 -3.46
N LEU A 189 15.83 -10.89 -4.71
CA LEU A 189 14.99 -11.98 -5.19
C LEU A 189 15.08 -13.24 -4.32
N PRO A 190 16.25 -13.73 -3.88
CA PRO A 190 16.31 -14.94 -3.05
C PRO A 190 15.55 -14.80 -1.72
N THR A 191 15.64 -13.63 -1.08
CA THR A 191 14.91 -13.36 0.16
C THR A 191 13.41 -13.23 -0.09
N VAL A 192 13.01 -12.59 -1.21
CA VAL A 192 11.60 -12.47 -1.61
C VAL A 192 11.01 -13.85 -1.94
N GLU A 193 11.71 -14.71 -2.67
CA GLU A 193 11.25 -16.07 -2.98
C GLU A 193 11.13 -16.93 -1.73
N GLN A 194 12.05 -16.77 -0.77
CA GLN A 194 11.95 -17.43 0.53
C GLN A 194 10.70 -16.95 1.30
N ALA A 195 10.43 -15.65 1.31
CA ALA A 195 9.23 -15.09 1.91
C ALA A 195 7.96 -15.63 1.24
N ILE A 196 7.92 -15.68 -0.10
CA ILE A 196 6.82 -16.25 -0.89
C ILE A 196 6.57 -17.72 -0.50
N ALA A 197 7.63 -18.53 -0.39
CA ALA A 197 7.50 -19.93 0.00
C ALA A 197 6.90 -20.08 1.40
N GLY A 198 7.33 -19.26 2.37
CA GLY A 198 6.78 -19.25 3.71
C GLY A 198 5.36 -18.69 3.79
N LEU A 199 5.03 -17.71 2.96
CA LEU A 199 3.71 -17.09 2.88
C LEU A 199 2.68 -18.02 2.26
N ALA A 200 3.03 -18.77 1.21
CA ALA A 200 2.15 -19.71 0.51
C ALA A 200 1.42 -20.66 1.47
N ALA A 201 2.15 -21.29 2.39
CA ALA A 201 1.57 -22.20 3.37
C ALA A 201 0.65 -21.47 4.38
N LYS A 202 0.94 -20.21 4.69
CA LYS A 202 0.19 -19.41 5.66
C LYS A 202 -1.08 -18.81 5.09
N VAL A 203 -1.12 -18.53 3.78
CA VAL A 203 -2.32 -17.98 3.12
C VAL A 203 -3.30 -19.05 2.67
N ALA A 204 -2.86 -20.31 2.55
CA ALA A 204 -3.67 -21.45 2.14
C ALA A 204 -5.01 -21.61 2.89
N PRO A 205 -5.13 -21.28 4.18
CA PRO A 205 -6.41 -21.42 4.89
C PRO A 205 -7.43 -20.31 4.61
N TYR A 206 -7.06 -19.23 3.90
CA TYR A 206 -7.87 -18.02 3.82
C TYR A 206 -8.56 -17.86 2.46
N ASP A 207 -9.90 -17.93 2.47
CA ASP A 207 -10.78 -17.71 1.33
C ASP A 207 -11.28 -16.25 1.30
N VAL A 208 -10.35 -15.32 1.04
CA VAL A 208 -10.63 -13.88 1.01
C VAL A 208 -11.72 -13.51 0.02
N VAL A 209 -11.69 -14.07 -1.20
CA VAL A 209 -12.72 -13.84 -2.22
C VAL A 209 -14.09 -14.26 -1.69
N GLY A 210 -14.19 -15.46 -1.11
CA GLY A 210 -15.47 -15.94 -0.55
C GLY A 210 -15.98 -15.07 0.60
N TRP A 211 -15.09 -14.55 1.44
CA TRP A 211 -15.46 -13.64 2.53
C TRP A 211 -16.00 -12.31 2.02
N ASP A 212 -15.34 -11.70 1.04
CA ASP A 212 -15.77 -10.42 0.46
C ASP A 212 -17.07 -10.60 -0.33
N GLU A 213 -17.20 -11.66 -1.14
CA GLU A 213 -18.44 -11.99 -1.86
C GLU A 213 -19.62 -12.15 -0.90
N GLN A 214 -19.40 -12.74 0.29
CA GLN A 214 -20.43 -12.88 1.32
C GLN A 214 -20.90 -11.52 1.83
N VAL A 215 -19.99 -10.58 2.10
CA VAL A 215 -20.36 -9.26 2.62
C VAL A 215 -20.90 -8.36 1.52
N LEU A 216 -20.38 -8.44 0.30
CA LEU A 216 -20.86 -7.67 -0.85
C LEU A 216 -22.22 -8.18 -1.37
N GLY A 217 -22.51 -9.46 -1.22
CA GLY A 217 -23.72 -10.10 -1.75
C GLY A 217 -23.72 -10.24 -3.27
N ARG A 218 -22.54 -10.30 -3.90
CA ARG A 218 -22.34 -10.51 -5.35
C ARG A 218 -21.05 -11.29 -5.62
N ASP A 219 -20.98 -11.98 -6.76
CA ASP A 219 -19.78 -12.64 -7.26
C ASP A 219 -18.79 -11.59 -7.79
N LEU A 220 -17.52 -11.68 -7.40
CA LEU A 220 -16.46 -10.77 -7.81
C LEU A 220 -15.80 -11.18 -9.14
N GLN A 221 -16.03 -12.41 -9.60
CA GLN A 221 -15.44 -12.99 -10.81
C GLN A 221 -13.90 -12.99 -10.79
N VAL A 222 -13.32 -13.27 -9.62
CA VAL A 222 -11.87 -13.35 -9.41
C VAL A 222 -11.35 -14.68 -9.95
N ALA A 223 -10.74 -14.67 -11.13
CA ALA A 223 -10.10 -15.87 -11.68
C ALA A 223 -8.84 -16.28 -10.90
N ALA A 224 -8.05 -15.28 -10.49
CA ALA A 224 -6.84 -15.47 -9.69
C ALA A 224 -6.50 -14.17 -8.94
N LEU A 225 -6.17 -14.29 -7.66
CA LEU A 225 -5.72 -13.19 -6.82
C LEU A 225 -4.19 -13.16 -6.76
N ASN A 226 -3.60 -12.13 -7.35
CA ASN A 226 -2.17 -11.99 -7.47
C ASN A 226 -1.60 -11.09 -6.37
N ALA A 227 -0.74 -11.64 -5.53
CA ALA A 227 0.06 -10.87 -4.59
C ALA A 227 1.49 -10.75 -5.13
N HIS A 228 1.88 -9.54 -5.50
CA HIS A 228 3.27 -9.23 -5.80
C HIS A 228 4.01 -8.97 -4.49
N VAL A 229 4.89 -9.89 -4.11
CA VAL A 229 5.68 -9.81 -2.88
C VAL A 229 6.99 -9.09 -3.19
N LEU A 230 7.23 -7.96 -2.54
CA LEU A 230 8.27 -7.00 -2.93
C LEU A 230 9.27 -6.74 -1.79
N LYS A 231 10.45 -6.24 -2.14
CA LYS A 231 11.44 -5.73 -1.18
C LYS A 231 11.11 -4.30 -0.70
N PHE A 232 10.51 -3.48 -1.56
CA PHE A 232 10.35 -2.03 -1.34
C PHE A 232 8.89 -1.55 -1.15
N ALA A 233 7.97 -2.40 -0.68
CA ALA A 233 6.56 -2.00 -0.55
C ALA A 233 6.20 -1.23 0.74
N LYS A 234 7.06 -1.22 1.78
CA LYS A 234 6.72 -0.57 3.05
C LYS A 234 6.51 0.94 2.92
N PRO A 235 5.62 1.50 3.75
CA PRO A 235 4.76 0.82 4.72
C PRO A 235 3.42 0.34 4.15
N HIS A 236 3.28 0.28 2.82
CA HIS A 236 1.98 0.15 2.18
C HIS A 236 1.66 -1.29 1.78
N GLY A 237 0.36 -1.62 1.79
CA GLY A 237 -0.23 -2.51 0.79
C GLY A 237 -0.65 -1.64 -0.38
N ILE A 238 -0.36 -2.05 -1.61
CA ILE A 238 -0.59 -1.18 -2.78
C ILE A 238 -1.54 -1.87 -3.74
N ARG A 239 -2.68 -1.24 -4.02
CA ARG A 239 -3.55 -1.60 -5.13
C ARG A 239 -2.86 -1.37 -6.47
N VAL A 240 -3.02 -2.35 -7.36
CA VAL A 240 -2.75 -2.20 -8.79
C VAL A 240 -3.95 -2.75 -9.56
N THR A 241 -4.01 -2.50 -10.87
CA THR A 241 -5.18 -2.85 -11.70
C THR A 241 -5.49 -4.34 -11.72
N GLY A 242 -6.76 -4.69 -11.90
CA GLY A 242 -7.23 -6.08 -11.88
C GLY A 242 -7.22 -6.71 -10.48
N TRP A 243 -7.12 -8.03 -10.41
CA TRP A 243 -7.04 -8.78 -9.14
C TRP A 243 -5.59 -8.91 -8.67
N ASN A 244 -4.92 -7.76 -8.58
CA ASN A 244 -3.51 -7.67 -8.24
C ASN A 244 -3.33 -6.69 -7.07
N PHE A 245 -2.37 -6.97 -6.19
CA PHE A 245 -1.91 -6.04 -5.17
C PHE A 245 -0.43 -6.30 -4.83
N LEU A 246 0.22 -5.32 -4.20
CA LEU A 246 1.61 -5.40 -3.77
C LEU A 246 1.69 -5.50 -2.25
N THR A 247 2.59 -6.33 -1.75
CA THR A 247 2.85 -6.53 -0.32
C THR A 247 4.35 -6.66 -0.06
N ASP A 248 4.82 -6.27 1.12
CA ASP A 248 6.23 -6.38 1.48
C ASP A 248 6.59 -7.80 1.93
N ALA A 249 7.76 -8.29 1.52
CA ALA A 249 8.27 -9.62 1.83
C ALA A 249 8.44 -9.90 3.33
N THR A 250 8.49 -8.86 4.16
CA THR A 250 8.64 -9.01 5.62
C THR A 250 7.32 -8.94 6.38
N TYR A 251 6.20 -8.69 5.69
CA TYR A 251 4.90 -8.61 6.35
C TYR A 251 4.43 -9.97 6.88
N PRO A 252 3.83 -10.00 8.09
CA PRO A 252 3.12 -11.18 8.56
C PRO A 252 2.00 -11.57 7.58
N ALA A 253 1.71 -12.87 7.50
CA ALA A 253 0.65 -13.37 6.62
C ALA A 253 -0.71 -12.69 6.90
N ALA A 254 -1.05 -12.46 8.18
CA ALA A 254 -2.28 -11.76 8.56
C ALA A 254 -2.38 -10.35 7.95
N VAL A 255 -1.26 -9.62 7.85
CA VAL A 255 -1.22 -8.30 7.20
C VAL A 255 -1.47 -8.46 5.71
N THR A 256 -0.80 -9.41 5.04
CA THR A 256 -1.02 -9.66 3.60
C THR A 256 -2.45 -10.09 3.29
N VAL A 257 -3.07 -10.89 4.15
CA VAL A 257 -4.45 -11.36 3.99
C VAL A 257 -5.43 -10.22 4.24
N LYS A 258 -5.22 -9.39 5.27
CA LYS A 258 -6.00 -8.16 5.48
C LYS A 258 -5.89 -7.22 4.27
N THR A 259 -4.69 -7.01 3.75
CA THR A 259 -4.49 -6.22 2.53
C THR A 259 -5.29 -6.81 1.37
N ALA A 260 -5.27 -8.12 1.16
CA ALA A 260 -6.10 -8.71 0.13
C ALA A 260 -7.60 -8.42 0.33
N VAL A 261 -8.13 -8.63 1.55
CA VAL A 261 -9.53 -8.30 1.89
C VAL A 261 -9.83 -6.85 1.50
N HIS A 262 -8.98 -5.91 1.91
CA HIS A 262 -9.16 -4.49 1.58
C HIS A 262 -9.14 -4.21 0.07
N GLU A 263 -8.10 -4.70 -0.63
CA GLU A 263 -7.86 -4.33 -2.02
C GLU A 263 -8.88 -4.91 -2.99
N LEU A 264 -9.48 -6.06 -2.67
CA LEU A 264 -10.58 -6.64 -3.46
C LEU A 264 -11.85 -5.78 -3.42
N LEU A 265 -12.00 -4.98 -2.37
CA LEU A 265 -13.14 -4.11 -2.17
C LEU A 265 -13.00 -2.80 -2.93
N HIS A 266 -11.95 -2.55 -3.72
CA HIS A 266 -11.82 -1.28 -4.44
C HIS A 266 -12.20 -1.40 -5.93
N PRO A 267 -13.30 -0.75 -6.37
CA PRO A 267 -14.32 -0.06 -5.57
C PRO A 267 -15.37 -1.04 -4.97
N PRO A 268 -16.01 -0.72 -3.83
CA PRO A 268 -16.85 -1.70 -3.13
C PRO A 268 -18.19 -1.86 -3.85
N PHE A 269 -18.61 -0.81 -4.53
CA PHE A 269 -19.82 -0.71 -5.34
C PHE A 269 -19.63 0.30 -6.46
N THR A 270 -20.56 0.31 -7.41
CA THR A 270 -20.58 1.32 -8.49
C THR A 270 -21.24 2.61 -7.99
N ARG A 271 -20.62 3.77 -8.26
CA ARG A 271 -21.14 5.09 -7.88
C ARG A 271 -22.18 5.60 -8.86
N GLU A 272 -23.37 5.03 -8.80
CA GLU A 272 -24.50 5.39 -9.68
C GLU A 272 -25.84 5.51 -8.94
N GLY A 273 -26.80 6.16 -9.60
CA GLY A 273 -28.20 6.18 -9.19
C GLY A 273 -28.47 6.78 -7.81
N VAL A 274 -29.45 6.17 -7.10
CA VAL A 274 -29.95 6.68 -5.81
C VAL A 274 -28.87 6.60 -4.73
N LEU A 275 -28.05 5.55 -4.72
CA LEU A 275 -27.00 5.40 -3.72
C LEU A 275 -25.95 6.52 -3.86
N ASP A 276 -25.49 6.82 -5.08
CA ASP A 276 -24.53 7.91 -5.30
C ASP A 276 -25.10 9.27 -4.87
N ALA A 277 -26.38 9.54 -5.14
CA ALA A 277 -27.03 10.76 -4.67
C ALA A 277 -27.10 10.86 -3.14
N LYS A 278 -27.37 9.75 -2.44
CA LYS A 278 -27.39 9.69 -0.97
C LYS A 278 -26.00 9.86 -0.37
N LEU A 279 -24.99 9.20 -0.95
CA LEU A 279 -23.61 9.32 -0.52
C LEU A 279 -23.08 10.74 -0.75
N LYS A 280 -23.36 11.38 -1.90
CA LYS A 280 -23.03 12.79 -2.13
C LYS A 280 -23.63 13.74 -1.08
N ALA A 281 -24.85 13.46 -0.64
CA ALA A 281 -25.47 14.25 0.43
C ALA A 281 -24.77 14.03 1.78
N LEU A 282 -24.36 12.80 2.09
CA LEU A 282 -23.57 12.47 3.27
C LEU A 282 -22.15 13.06 3.21
N GLU A 283 -21.52 13.04 2.04
CA GLU A 283 -20.21 13.66 1.77
C GLU A 283 -20.22 15.15 2.10
N ALA A 284 -21.35 15.84 1.94
CA ALA A 284 -21.52 17.24 2.29
C ALA A 284 -21.75 17.49 3.81
N ASP A 285 -21.80 16.45 4.64
CA ASP A 285 -21.93 16.57 6.09
C ASP A 285 -20.79 17.44 6.66
N PRO A 286 -21.09 18.44 7.52
CA PRO A 286 -20.06 19.35 8.04
C PRO A 286 -18.94 18.65 8.79
N TYR A 287 -19.24 17.58 9.53
CA TYR A 287 -18.26 16.80 10.26
C TYR A 287 -17.41 15.97 9.31
N PHE A 288 -18.02 15.35 8.30
CA PHE A 288 -17.28 14.62 7.27
C PHE A 288 -16.34 15.52 6.47
N GLN A 289 -16.82 16.70 6.07
CA GLN A 289 -16.01 17.72 5.40
C GLN A 289 -14.88 18.25 6.28
N ARG A 290 -15.06 18.24 7.61
CA ARG A 290 -14.01 18.61 8.56
C ARG A 290 -12.87 17.58 8.53
N LEU A 291 -13.18 16.29 8.55
CA LEU A 291 -12.19 15.21 8.43
C LEU A 291 -11.37 15.35 7.15
N VAL A 292 -12.02 15.55 6.00
CA VAL A 292 -11.35 15.72 4.71
C VAL A 292 -10.37 16.91 4.71
N ARG A 293 -10.71 18.02 5.38
CA ARG A 293 -9.87 19.22 5.41
C ARG A 293 -8.75 19.19 6.45
N GLU A 294 -8.97 18.55 7.59
CA GLU A 294 -8.11 18.69 8.78
C GLU A 294 -7.18 17.50 9.02
N HIS A 295 -7.44 16.32 8.44
CA HIS A 295 -6.53 15.17 8.57
C HIS A 295 -5.17 15.44 7.91
N ASP A 296 -4.15 14.65 8.28
CA ASP A 296 -2.84 14.70 7.64
C ASP A 296 -2.97 14.22 6.18
N PRO A 297 -2.74 15.08 5.17
CA PRO A 297 -2.86 14.69 3.77
C PRO A 297 -1.88 13.59 3.35
N ALA A 298 -0.86 13.28 4.16
CA ALA A 298 0.02 12.14 3.95
C ALA A 298 -0.70 10.78 4.04
N PHE A 299 -1.87 10.70 4.70
CA PHE A 299 -2.70 9.49 4.72
C PHE A 299 -3.47 9.25 3.40
N GLY A 300 -3.62 10.28 2.56
CA GLY A 300 -4.38 10.19 1.31
C GLY A 300 -5.81 10.73 1.44
N TYR A 301 -6.76 10.17 0.69
CA TYR A 301 -8.21 10.46 0.83
C TYR A 301 -8.62 11.94 0.91
N THR A 302 -7.91 12.83 0.20
CA THR A 302 -8.06 14.30 0.26
C THR A 302 -9.32 14.85 -0.41
N THR A 303 -10.27 13.99 -0.77
CA THR A 303 -11.58 14.36 -1.31
C THR A 303 -12.67 13.61 -0.58
N ALA A 304 -13.84 14.23 -0.41
CA ALA A 304 -14.96 13.61 0.29
C ALA A 304 -15.40 12.28 -0.35
N ARG A 305 -15.40 12.23 -1.69
CA ARG A 305 -15.70 11.00 -2.42
C ARG A 305 -14.63 9.93 -2.16
N GLY A 306 -13.35 10.28 -2.20
CA GLY A 306 -12.26 9.36 -1.93
C GLY A 306 -12.34 8.78 -0.51
N LEU A 307 -12.58 9.62 0.50
CA LEU A 307 -12.77 9.16 1.87
C LEU A 307 -14.02 8.31 2.04
N THR A 308 -15.11 8.61 1.33
CA THR A 308 -16.35 7.81 1.41
C THR A 308 -16.18 6.43 0.78
N GLU A 309 -15.52 6.35 -0.37
CA GLU A 309 -15.21 5.07 -1.02
C GLU A 309 -14.29 4.22 -0.13
N GLU A 310 -13.27 4.85 0.46
CA GLU A 310 -12.38 4.21 1.43
C GLU A 310 -13.13 3.72 2.66
N ASP A 311 -13.91 4.58 3.32
CA ASP A 311 -14.61 4.23 4.55
C ASP A 311 -15.60 3.07 4.34
N CYS A 312 -16.19 2.97 3.15
CA CYS A 312 -17.02 1.83 2.79
C CYS A 312 -16.23 0.53 2.61
N ALA A 313 -15.07 0.57 1.95
CA ALA A 313 -14.20 -0.60 1.82
C ALA A 313 -13.65 -1.01 3.19
N GLU A 314 -13.16 -0.05 3.96
CA GLU A 314 -12.54 -0.32 5.26
C GLU A 314 -13.53 -0.84 6.31
N ALA A 315 -14.78 -0.39 6.28
CA ALA A 315 -15.83 -0.97 7.13
C ALA A 315 -15.99 -2.48 6.93
N ILE A 316 -15.96 -2.93 5.67
CA ILE A 316 -16.04 -4.36 5.33
C ILE A 316 -14.76 -5.07 5.73
N ASP A 317 -13.59 -4.51 5.36
CA ASP A 317 -12.29 -5.09 5.73
C ASP A 317 -12.19 -5.32 7.23
N VAL A 318 -12.37 -4.27 8.04
CA VAL A 318 -12.24 -4.38 9.49
C VAL A 318 -13.27 -5.35 10.07
N HIS A 319 -14.48 -5.40 9.53
CA HIS A 319 -15.51 -6.38 9.94
C HIS A 319 -15.07 -7.82 9.66
N VAL A 320 -14.62 -8.11 8.43
CA VAL A 320 -14.14 -9.44 8.02
C VAL A 320 -12.87 -9.81 8.78
N SER A 321 -11.90 -8.90 8.83
CA SER A 321 -10.62 -9.09 9.50
C SER A 321 -10.75 -9.30 11.00
N GLU A 322 -11.70 -8.65 11.69
CA GLU A 322 -11.99 -8.96 13.09
C GLU A 322 -12.59 -10.36 13.23
N ARG A 323 -13.59 -10.71 12.41
CA ARG A 323 -14.29 -12.00 12.42
C ARG A 323 -13.34 -13.18 12.19
N GLU A 324 -12.43 -13.04 11.23
CA GLU A 324 -11.45 -14.07 10.85
C GLU A 324 -10.19 -14.05 11.74
N GLY A 325 -10.11 -13.14 12.70
CA GLY A 325 -8.98 -13.04 13.61
C GLY A 325 -7.68 -12.58 12.93
N LEU A 326 -7.77 -11.70 11.94
CA LEU A 326 -6.62 -11.07 11.29
C LEU A 326 -6.14 -9.82 12.04
N LEU A 327 -7.04 -9.15 12.77
CA LEU A 327 -6.69 -7.99 13.58
C LEU A 327 -5.89 -8.39 14.83
N ARG A 328 -4.62 -7.98 14.87
CA ARG A 328 -3.67 -8.34 15.92
C ARG A 328 -2.81 -7.15 16.32
N LYS A 329 -2.56 -7.00 17.62
CA LYS A 329 -1.56 -6.08 18.16
C LYS A 329 -0.15 -6.59 17.85
N ARG A 330 0.86 -5.73 18.06
CA ARG A 330 2.28 -6.08 17.81
C ARG A 330 2.76 -7.28 18.62
N ASP A 331 2.18 -7.50 19.80
CA ASP A 331 2.46 -8.65 20.67
C ASP A 331 1.69 -9.94 20.28
N GLY A 332 0.87 -9.88 19.23
CA GLY A 332 0.06 -10.99 18.73
C GLY A 332 -1.28 -11.16 19.43
N SER A 333 -1.63 -10.33 20.42
CA SER A 333 -2.97 -10.37 21.03
C SER A 333 -4.06 -9.85 20.08
N PRO A 334 -5.32 -10.31 20.21
CA PRO A 334 -6.43 -9.81 19.40
C PRO A 334 -6.62 -8.29 19.53
N LEU A 335 -6.95 -7.66 18.41
CA LEU A 335 -7.33 -6.26 18.32
C LEU A 335 -8.80 -6.19 17.86
N THR A 336 -9.63 -5.41 18.54
CA THR A 336 -11.00 -5.16 18.09
C THR A 336 -11.03 -4.14 16.96
N GLY A 337 -12.09 -4.14 16.15
CA GLY A 337 -12.26 -3.14 15.10
C GLY A 337 -12.31 -1.71 15.65
N ALA A 338 -12.96 -1.50 16.80
CA ALA A 338 -12.98 -0.19 17.47
C ALA A 338 -11.59 0.30 17.90
N GLU A 339 -10.75 -0.60 18.45
CA GLU A 339 -9.36 -0.26 18.78
C GLU A 339 -8.54 0.02 17.51
N PHE A 340 -8.76 -0.74 16.44
CA PHE A 340 -8.12 -0.50 15.15
C PHE A 340 -8.44 0.90 14.63
N PHE A 341 -9.73 1.24 14.49
CA PHE A 341 -10.15 2.54 13.96
C PHE A 341 -9.66 3.72 14.79
N ARG A 342 -9.57 3.59 16.12
CA ARG A 342 -9.02 4.66 16.99
C ARG A 342 -7.57 5.02 16.66
N ASP A 343 -6.78 4.02 16.30
CA ASP A 343 -5.33 4.16 16.15
C ASP A 343 -4.90 4.23 14.68
N HIS A 344 -5.75 3.81 13.74
CA HIS A 344 -5.53 3.91 12.32
C HIS A 344 -5.82 5.33 11.81
N ASP A 345 -4.86 5.91 11.08
CA ASP A 345 -4.95 7.21 10.40
C ASP A 345 -5.55 8.31 11.27
N ASP A 346 -5.04 8.36 12.52
CA ASP A 346 -5.45 9.30 13.55
C ASP A 346 -6.96 9.32 13.83
N GLY A 347 -7.64 8.21 13.57
CA GLY A 347 -9.06 8.02 13.82
C GLY A 347 -9.97 8.66 12.78
N MET A 348 -9.46 9.04 11.61
CA MET A 348 -10.25 9.80 10.63
C MET A 348 -11.43 9.02 10.02
N HIS A 349 -11.37 7.68 9.98
CA HIS A 349 -12.34 6.78 9.34
C HIS A 349 -13.64 6.61 10.15
N VAL A 350 -14.31 7.72 10.43
CA VAL A 350 -15.51 7.77 11.27
C VAL A 350 -16.72 7.13 10.59
N LEU A 351 -16.90 7.34 9.28
CA LEU A 351 -17.99 6.67 8.57
C LEU A 351 -17.71 5.17 8.51
N ALA A 352 -16.46 4.76 8.31
CA ALA A 352 -16.07 3.35 8.32
C ALA A 352 -16.44 2.67 9.64
N PHE A 353 -16.10 3.30 10.77
CA PHE A 353 -16.46 2.81 12.10
C PHE A 353 -17.98 2.67 12.29
N VAL A 354 -18.77 3.66 11.86
CA VAL A 354 -20.23 3.59 11.94
C VAL A 354 -20.76 2.42 11.11
N LEU A 355 -20.28 2.25 9.87
CA LEU A 355 -20.69 1.16 8.99
C LEU A 355 -20.27 -0.22 9.52
N TYR A 356 -19.06 -0.33 10.08
CA TYR A 356 -18.55 -1.53 10.73
C TYR A 356 -19.47 -1.97 11.90
N GLU A 357 -19.90 -1.02 12.72
CA GLU A 357 -20.83 -1.30 13.82
C GLU A 357 -22.20 -1.79 13.30
N GLU A 358 -22.71 -1.21 12.21
CA GLU A 358 -23.96 -1.68 11.58
C GLU A 358 -23.80 -3.05 10.91
N LEU A 359 -22.65 -3.35 10.30
CA LEU A 359 -22.34 -4.68 9.75
C LEU A 359 -22.33 -5.73 10.87
N LYS A 360 -21.73 -5.41 12.03
CA LYS A 360 -21.76 -6.29 13.21
C LYS A 360 -23.17 -6.53 13.73
N ARG A 361 -24.03 -5.50 13.75
CA ARG A 361 -25.44 -5.64 14.16
C ARG A 361 -26.26 -6.46 13.18
N ALA A 362 -26.02 -6.30 11.88
CA ALA A 362 -26.68 -7.11 10.86
C ALA A 362 -26.26 -8.59 10.94
N GLY A 363 -25.01 -8.84 11.29
CA GLY A 363 -24.47 -10.18 11.49
C GLY A 363 -24.32 -10.98 10.19
N PRO A 364 -23.84 -12.24 10.28
CA PRO A 364 -23.53 -13.07 9.11
C PRO A 364 -24.75 -13.53 8.32
N SER A 365 -25.96 -13.35 8.86
CA SER A 365 -27.23 -13.70 8.22
C SER A 365 -27.80 -12.58 7.34
N ARG A 366 -27.08 -11.46 7.19
CA ARG A 366 -27.43 -10.36 6.29
C ARG A 366 -27.75 -10.88 4.89
N LYS A 367 -28.85 -10.41 4.31
CA LYS A 367 -29.27 -10.73 2.93
C LYS A 367 -29.16 -9.50 2.04
N GLY A 368 -29.07 -9.73 0.73
CA GLY A 368 -29.01 -8.69 -0.29
C GLY A 368 -27.60 -8.14 -0.51
N THR A 369 -27.47 -7.17 -1.41
CA THR A 369 -26.17 -6.58 -1.74
C THR A 369 -25.74 -5.56 -0.68
N TYR A 370 -24.46 -5.20 -0.67
CA TYR A 370 -23.94 -4.16 0.21
C TYR A 370 -24.55 -2.78 -0.11
N GLU A 371 -24.84 -2.51 -1.39
CA GLU A 371 -25.55 -1.30 -1.83
C GLU A 371 -26.96 -1.22 -1.24
N SER A 372 -27.72 -2.34 -1.24
CA SER A 372 -29.04 -2.38 -0.59
C SER A 372 -28.94 -2.19 0.92
N PHE A 373 -27.88 -2.71 1.55
CA PHE A 373 -27.62 -2.48 2.97
C PHE A 373 -27.38 -1.00 3.26
N LEU A 374 -26.51 -0.32 2.50
CA LEU A 374 -26.25 1.11 2.65
C LEU A 374 -27.52 1.95 2.45
N LEU A 375 -28.31 1.64 1.42
CA LEU A 375 -29.59 2.31 1.18
C LEU A 375 -30.56 2.14 2.36
N GLY A 376 -30.65 0.94 2.92
CA GLY A 376 -31.44 0.67 4.13
C GLY A 376 -31.00 1.53 5.32
N LEU A 377 -29.69 1.76 5.51
CA LEU A 377 -29.18 2.63 6.56
C LEU A 377 -29.58 4.10 6.37
N PHE A 378 -29.68 4.58 5.12
CA PHE A 378 -30.24 5.90 4.83
C PHE A 378 -31.74 5.98 5.17
N GLU A 379 -32.51 4.96 4.79
CA GLU A 379 -33.96 4.90 5.04
C GLU A 379 -34.29 4.84 6.53
N GLN A 380 -33.47 4.14 7.31
CA GLN A 380 -33.60 4.03 8.77
C GLN A 380 -33.08 5.27 9.53
N GLY A 381 -32.52 6.25 8.82
CA GLY A 381 -31.94 7.46 9.43
C GLY A 381 -30.63 7.21 10.19
N VAL A 382 -29.94 6.10 9.90
CA VAL A 382 -28.59 5.83 10.43
C VAL A 382 -27.58 6.77 9.79
N LEU A 383 -27.59 6.85 8.45
CA LEU A 383 -26.70 7.71 7.66
C LEU A 383 -27.39 9.02 7.25
N LYS A 384 -28.09 9.68 8.16
CA LYS A 384 -28.76 10.95 7.87
C LYS A 384 -27.71 12.06 7.68
N PRO A 385 -27.68 12.78 6.54
CA PRO A 385 -26.76 13.91 6.36
C PRO A 385 -26.92 14.97 7.45
N GLY A 386 -25.80 15.49 7.96
CA GLY A 386 -25.74 16.46 9.05
C GLY A 386 -25.75 15.84 10.45
N GLU A 387 -25.78 14.50 10.56
CA GLU A 387 -25.90 13.77 11.83
C GLU A 387 -24.76 12.78 12.04
N LEU A 388 -23.74 12.76 11.16
CA LEU A 388 -22.67 11.76 11.23
C LEU A 388 -21.94 11.82 12.57
N GLU A 389 -21.58 13.01 13.05
CA GLU A 389 -20.92 13.16 14.34
C GLU A 389 -21.78 12.60 15.47
N ARG A 390 -23.06 13.00 15.55
CA ARG A 390 -23.97 12.53 16.59
C ARG A 390 -24.09 11.00 16.55
N ARG A 391 -24.17 10.40 15.36
CA ARG A 391 -24.22 8.95 15.18
C ARG A 391 -22.94 8.30 15.68
N PHE A 392 -21.77 8.81 15.29
CA PHE A 392 -20.47 8.33 15.72
C PHE A 392 -20.33 8.37 17.25
N ARG A 393 -20.62 9.51 17.89
CA ARG A 393 -20.52 9.66 19.35
C ARG A 393 -21.52 8.78 20.12
N ALA A 394 -22.65 8.43 19.51
CA ALA A 394 -23.63 7.54 20.11
C ALA A 394 -23.24 6.05 19.99
N SER A 395 -22.32 5.70 19.09
CA SER A 395 -21.88 4.31 18.91
C SER A 395 -21.04 3.83 20.09
N PRO A 396 -21.27 2.57 20.56
CA PRO A 396 -20.40 1.94 21.54
C PRO A 396 -18.96 1.87 21.03
N GLY A 397 -17.99 2.22 21.89
CA GLY A 397 -16.58 2.17 21.50
C GLY A 397 -16.11 3.32 20.60
N HIS A 398 -16.91 4.39 20.45
CA HIS A 398 -16.43 5.62 19.82
C HIS A 398 -15.16 6.14 20.52
N TYR A 399 -14.40 6.93 19.79
CA TYR A 399 -13.08 7.38 20.24
C TYR A 399 -12.88 8.88 19.93
N PRO A 400 -11.90 9.53 20.59
CA PRO A 400 -11.44 10.85 20.20
C PRO A 400 -10.77 10.79 18.83
N VAL A 401 -11.15 11.67 17.92
CA VAL A 401 -10.58 11.76 16.58
C VAL A 401 -9.33 12.64 16.62
N LYS A 402 -8.15 12.00 16.67
CA LYS A 402 -6.85 12.70 16.75
C LYS A 402 -6.63 13.60 15.53
N ALA A 403 -7.11 13.18 14.36
CA ALA A 403 -7.08 13.96 13.12
C ALA A 403 -7.82 15.30 13.22
N LEU A 404 -8.72 15.46 14.21
CA LEU A 404 -9.45 16.70 14.50
C LEU A 404 -8.90 17.42 15.74
N GLY A 405 -7.73 17.01 16.25
CA GLY A 405 -7.10 17.57 17.44
C GLY A 405 -7.75 17.16 18.76
N GLU A 406 -8.56 16.09 18.77
CA GLU A 406 -9.25 15.65 19.98
C GLU A 406 -8.31 14.85 20.90
N ALA A 407 -8.27 15.24 22.18
CA ALA A 407 -7.49 14.53 23.18
C ALA A 407 -8.24 13.30 23.74
N ALA A 408 -7.49 12.24 24.06
CA ALA A 408 -8.00 11.17 24.91
C ALA A 408 -8.35 11.73 26.28
N ARG A 409 -9.61 11.57 26.68
CA ARG A 409 -10.11 11.98 28.00
C ARG A 409 -9.70 11.01 29.08
#